data_AF-A0A6G0VIK4-F1
#
_entry.id   AF-A0A6G0VIK4-F1
#
_cell.length_a   1.000
_cell.length_b   1.000
_cell.length_c   1.000
_cell.angle_alpha   90.00
_cell.angle_beta   90.00
_cell.angle_gamma   90.00
#
_symmetry.space_group_name_H-M   'P 1'
#
loop_
_entity.id
_entity.type
_entity.pdbx_description
1 polymer ?
#
loop_
_entity_poly.entity_id
_entity_poly.type
_entity_poly.pdbx_seq_one_letter_code
_entity_poly.pdbx_strand_id
1 'polypeptide(L)'
;MGKRSLKITGSCKIDQCCPSFIRIEVTDNNIDVTYCKTHLGHQNDIKFLPIPSSVQGTIADKIINGVPSNVIIDQIRDNFDNKIEKKNIITRKDVYNISTKFGLLHKYKLHDIDALSLDLQVKRFAESSSNPIVFYKTQGTEYPPLDFNDFMLIILTETQKAVLHKFSNGKLCIDSTHGTNQYNFNLTSIVVIDEFRERYPAAFCISTKIDEVHMKEVISCLTPNVFMSDDAPAFWNAWINIMWPIPQHHLLYYFYKTLRVLLEEPNETQFEELLNFFLEEPALHNFKTYFERTYLHRKKLWAACYRHEVMLNINMVLEAFHKTLKHVYLKGKKNQRLDVLL
;
A
#
# COMPACT_ATOMS: atom_id res chain seq x y z
N MET A 1 -25.17 -13.99 -31.18
CA MET A 1 -25.66 -12.98 -30.20
C MET A 1 -25.32 -13.47 -28.80
N GLY A 2 -24.40 -12.80 -28.09
CA GLY A 2 -24.03 -13.19 -26.72
C GLY A 2 -25.09 -12.76 -25.71
N LYS A 3 -25.68 -13.70 -24.96
CA LYS A 3 -26.57 -13.40 -23.84
C LYS A 3 -25.77 -12.68 -22.75
N ARG A 4 -26.15 -11.43 -22.46
CA ARG A 4 -25.55 -10.64 -21.38
C ARG A 4 -25.87 -11.30 -20.04
N SER A 5 -24.86 -11.53 -19.21
CA SER A 5 -25.06 -12.04 -17.85
C SER A 5 -25.91 -11.05 -17.04
N LEU A 6 -26.92 -11.59 -16.33
CA LEU A 6 -27.76 -10.78 -15.45
C LEU A 6 -26.90 -10.22 -14.31
N LYS A 7 -27.12 -8.95 -13.97
CA LYS A 7 -26.44 -8.33 -12.81
C LYS A 7 -26.85 -9.09 -11.55
N ILE A 8 -25.87 -9.40 -10.70
CA ILE A 8 -26.10 -10.05 -9.38
C ILE A 8 -27.15 -9.31 -8.55
N THR A 9 -27.22 -7.98 -8.69
CA THR A 9 -28.19 -7.11 -8.00
C THR A 9 -29.63 -7.20 -8.52
N GLY A 10 -29.86 -7.88 -9.64
CA GLY A 10 -31.15 -7.89 -10.34
C GLY A 10 -31.42 -6.60 -11.13
N SER A 11 -32.66 -6.48 -11.63
CA SER A 11 -33.16 -5.34 -12.39
C SER A 11 -34.09 -4.49 -11.53
N CYS A 12 -34.02 -3.16 -11.68
CA CYS A 12 -35.02 -2.23 -11.14
C CYS A 12 -36.29 -2.18 -12.01
N LYS A 13 -36.23 -2.73 -13.23
CA LYS A 13 -37.42 -2.86 -14.08
C LYS A 13 -38.28 -3.97 -13.53
N ILE A 14 -39.51 -3.61 -13.22
CA ILE A 14 -40.60 -4.55 -13.06
C ILE A 14 -41.21 -4.72 -14.45
N ASP A 15 -41.34 -5.95 -14.94
CA ASP A 15 -42.03 -6.23 -16.22
C ASP A 15 -43.56 -6.09 -16.05
N GLN A 16 -43.99 -5.08 -15.29
CA GLN A 16 -45.36 -4.76 -14.89
C GLN A 16 -45.52 -3.24 -14.71
N CYS A 17 -46.75 -2.74 -14.73
CA CYS A 17 -47.03 -1.33 -14.47
C CYS A 17 -47.25 -1.09 -12.96
N CYS A 18 -46.53 -0.14 -12.38
CA CYS A 18 -46.79 0.34 -11.03
C CYS A 18 -47.75 1.54 -11.07
N PRO A 19 -48.80 1.58 -10.23
CA PRO A 19 -49.71 2.73 -10.15
C PRO A 19 -49.15 3.92 -9.34
N SER A 20 -47.94 3.80 -8.78
CA SER A 20 -47.27 4.90 -8.09
C SER A 20 -46.82 5.96 -9.09
N PHE A 21 -47.13 7.23 -8.83
CA PHE A 21 -46.73 8.34 -9.69
C PHE A 21 -46.56 9.64 -8.90
N ILE A 22 -45.85 10.60 -9.49
CA ILE A 22 -45.84 11.99 -9.10
C ILE A 22 -46.09 12.84 -10.36
N ARG A 23 -47.06 13.74 -10.30
CA ARG A 23 -47.36 14.73 -11.32
C ARG A 23 -47.19 16.10 -10.67
N ILE A 24 -46.46 16.97 -11.36
CA ILE A 24 -46.19 18.34 -10.91
C ILE A 24 -46.76 19.27 -11.97
N GLU A 25 -47.61 20.19 -11.57
CA GLU A 25 -48.12 21.29 -12.38
C GLU A 25 -47.56 22.59 -11.83
N VAL A 26 -46.81 23.32 -12.66
CA VAL A 26 -46.18 24.59 -12.27
C VAL A 26 -46.94 25.73 -12.96
N THR A 27 -47.44 26.65 -12.15
CA THR A 27 -48.06 27.91 -12.58
C THR A 27 -47.21 29.09 -12.11
N ASP A 28 -47.46 30.30 -12.63
CA ASP A 28 -46.66 31.50 -12.31
C ASP A 28 -46.57 31.80 -10.81
N ASN A 29 -47.57 31.37 -10.02
CA ASN A 29 -47.66 31.66 -8.59
C ASN A 29 -47.72 30.42 -7.68
N ASN A 30 -47.84 29.20 -8.23
CA ASN A 30 -48.04 27.99 -7.43
C ASN A 30 -47.46 26.72 -8.07
N ILE A 31 -47.09 25.75 -7.22
CA ILE A 31 -46.66 24.41 -7.61
C ILE A 31 -47.66 23.40 -7.02
N ASP A 32 -48.47 22.79 -7.88
CA ASP A 32 -49.43 21.76 -7.50
C ASP A 32 -48.83 20.37 -7.73
N VAL A 33 -48.80 19.55 -6.68
CA VAL A 33 -48.23 18.20 -6.72
C VAL A 33 -49.32 17.17 -6.44
N THR A 34 -49.65 16.36 -7.45
CA THR A 34 -50.54 15.21 -7.31
C THR A 34 -49.71 13.93 -7.34
N TYR A 35 -49.83 13.05 -6.34
CA TYR A 35 -49.04 11.83 -6.29
C TYR A 35 -49.84 10.64 -5.76
N CYS A 36 -49.45 9.44 -6.17
CA CYS A 36 -49.85 8.16 -5.58
C CYS A 36 -48.61 7.47 -5.00
N LYS A 37 -48.57 7.27 -3.68
CA LYS A 37 -47.46 6.59 -2.97
C LYS A 37 -47.60 5.06 -2.96
N THR A 38 -48.77 4.54 -3.32
CA THR A 38 -49.07 3.12 -3.20
C THR A 38 -48.46 2.36 -4.37
N HIS A 39 -47.57 1.42 -4.08
CA HIS A 39 -47.03 0.49 -5.05
C HIS A 39 -47.85 -0.81 -5.03
N LEU A 40 -48.17 -1.34 -6.22
CA LEU A 40 -48.81 -2.65 -6.38
C LEU A 40 -47.91 -3.53 -7.26
N GLY A 41 -47.83 -4.82 -6.94
CA GLY A 41 -47.07 -5.81 -7.71
C GLY A 41 -45.55 -5.84 -7.45
N HIS A 42 -45.01 -4.97 -6.59
CA HIS A 42 -43.58 -5.00 -6.23
C HIS A 42 -43.30 -4.36 -4.87
N GLN A 43 -42.09 -4.62 -4.34
CA GLN A 43 -41.58 -4.00 -3.12
C GLN A 43 -40.64 -2.83 -3.43
N ASN A 44 -40.52 -1.90 -2.49
CA ASN A 44 -39.52 -0.83 -2.54
C ASN A 44 -38.19 -1.30 -1.96
N ASP A 45 -37.50 -2.14 -2.74
CA ASP A 45 -36.20 -2.69 -2.40
C ASP A 45 -35.15 -1.58 -2.20
N ILE A 46 -34.64 -1.45 -0.97
CA ILE A 46 -33.69 -0.40 -0.56
C ILE A 46 -32.45 -0.35 -1.48
N LYS A 47 -32.02 -1.50 -2.03
CA LYS A 47 -30.87 -1.58 -2.96
C LYS A 47 -31.05 -0.76 -4.24
N PHE A 48 -32.29 -0.54 -4.70
CA PHE A 48 -32.59 0.23 -5.92
C PHE A 48 -32.91 1.70 -5.66
N LEU A 49 -33.06 2.10 -4.38
CA LEU A 49 -33.26 3.51 -4.04
C LEU A 49 -32.00 4.34 -4.36
N PRO A 50 -32.17 5.60 -4.79
CA PRO A 50 -31.05 6.51 -5.00
C PRO A 50 -30.39 6.86 -3.68
N ILE A 51 -29.07 7.08 -3.71
CA ILE A 51 -28.33 7.60 -2.55
C ILE A 51 -28.76 9.05 -2.34
N PRO A 52 -29.10 9.51 -1.12
CA PRO A 52 -29.48 10.89 -0.88
C PRO A 52 -28.40 11.89 -1.31
N SER A 53 -28.80 13.04 -1.87
CA SER A 53 -27.85 14.05 -2.38
C SER A 53 -26.91 14.58 -1.29
N SER A 54 -27.39 14.74 -0.06
CA SER A 54 -26.56 15.13 1.10
C SER A 54 -25.43 14.13 1.36
N VAL A 55 -25.76 12.83 1.34
CA VAL A 55 -24.79 11.74 1.52
C VAL A 55 -23.81 11.68 0.34
N GLN A 56 -24.28 11.91 -0.90
CA GLN A 56 -23.39 12.02 -2.06
C GLN A 56 -22.38 13.17 -1.91
N GLY A 57 -22.82 14.33 -1.40
CA GLY A 57 -21.96 15.47 -1.07
C GLY A 57 -20.92 15.12 -0.01
N THR A 58 -21.32 14.50 1.10
CA THR A 58 -20.38 14.06 2.15
C THR A 58 -19.34 13.06 1.62
N ILE A 59 -19.74 12.15 0.73
CA ILE A 59 -18.81 11.22 0.06
C ILE A 59 -17.82 12.00 -0.80
N ALA A 60 -18.30 12.93 -1.63
CA ALA A 60 -17.48 13.77 -2.48
C ALA A 60 -16.45 14.58 -1.67
N ASP A 61 -16.88 15.23 -0.59
CA ASP A 61 -16.00 16.01 0.29
C ASP A 61 -14.91 15.14 0.93
N LYS A 62 -15.28 13.96 1.42
CA LYS A 62 -14.30 13.02 2.00
C LYS A 62 -13.31 12.51 0.95
N ILE A 63 -13.74 12.28 -0.28
CA ILE A 63 -12.84 11.93 -1.40
C ILE A 63 -11.87 13.09 -1.69
N ILE A 64 -12.37 14.33 -1.75
CA ILE A 64 -11.55 15.53 -1.98
C ILE A 64 -10.45 15.66 -0.92
N ASN A 65 -10.77 15.32 0.32
CA ASN A 65 -9.86 15.30 1.46
C ASN A 65 -8.98 14.04 1.54
N GLY A 66 -8.95 13.20 0.50
CA GLY A 66 -8.06 12.04 0.42
C GLY A 66 -8.44 10.86 1.33
N VAL A 67 -9.67 10.83 1.86
CA VAL A 67 -10.11 9.74 2.74
C VAL A 67 -10.32 8.45 1.92
N PRO A 68 -9.72 7.31 2.31
CA PRO A 68 -9.88 6.05 1.59
C PRO A 68 -11.34 5.58 1.52
N SER A 69 -11.77 5.00 0.39
CA SER A 69 -13.18 4.67 0.16
C SER A 69 -13.78 3.69 1.19
N ASN A 70 -12.99 2.80 1.79
CA ASN A 70 -13.45 1.96 2.90
C ASN A 70 -13.77 2.78 4.15
N VAL A 71 -12.88 3.70 4.54
CA VAL A 71 -13.09 4.57 5.69
C VAL A 71 -14.33 5.45 5.49
N ILE A 72 -14.56 5.94 4.27
CA ILE A 72 -15.78 6.67 3.92
C ILE A 72 -17.02 5.80 4.15
N ILE A 73 -17.01 4.56 3.67
CA ILE A 73 -18.14 3.63 3.80
C ILE A 73 -18.41 3.33 5.28
N ASP A 74 -17.36 3.04 6.05
CA ASP A 74 -17.47 2.70 7.47
C ASP A 74 -18.06 3.89 8.25
N GLN A 75 -17.51 5.10 8.08
CA GLN A 75 -18.02 6.31 8.73
C GLN A 75 -19.48 6.64 8.40
N ILE A 76 -19.93 6.37 7.17
CA ILE A 76 -21.34 6.59 6.80
C ILE A 76 -22.24 5.56 7.46
N ARG A 77 -21.75 4.32 7.61
CA ARG A 77 -22.51 3.22 8.22
C ARG A 77 -22.61 3.34 9.74
N ASP A 78 -21.58 3.88 10.38
CA ASP A 78 -21.51 4.07 11.83
C ASP A 78 -22.61 5.01 12.36
N ASN A 79 -23.10 5.93 11.53
CA ASN A 79 -24.25 6.78 11.83
C ASN A 79 -25.58 6.03 11.64
N PHE A 80 -25.77 4.94 12.39
CA PHE A 80 -26.99 4.13 12.36
C PHE A 80 -28.04 4.68 13.33
N ASP A 81 -29.18 5.09 12.79
CA ASP A 81 -30.32 5.66 13.51
C ASP A 81 -31.43 4.62 13.75
N ASN A 82 -31.05 3.36 13.97
CA ASN A 82 -31.96 2.21 14.15
C ASN A 82 -32.91 1.94 12.97
N LYS A 83 -32.66 2.56 11.81
CA LYS A 83 -33.42 2.35 10.57
C LYS A 83 -32.48 2.09 9.40
N ILE A 84 -32.72 0.99 8.68
CA ILE A 84 -31.92 0.67 7.50
C ILE A 84 -32.41 1.53 6.33
N GLU A 85 -31.52 2.36 5.81
CA GLU A 85 -31.74 3.20 4.65
C GLU A 85 -30.66 2.98 3.58
N LYS A 86 -30.81 3.63 2.42
CA LYS A 86 -29.84 3.50 1.32
C LYS A 86 -28.42 3.90 1.74
N LYS A 87 -28.27 4.86 2.67
CA LYS A 87 -26.98 5.30 3.22
C LYS A 87 -26.20 4.17 3.91
N ASN A 88 -26.90 3.19 4.51
CA ASN A 88 -26.26 2.11 5.28
C ASN A 88 -25.74 0.97 4.37
N ILE A 89 -26.28 0.84 3.16
CA ILE A 89 -25.90 -0.23 2.21
C ILE A 89 -25.05 0.27 1.04
N ILE A 90 -24.36 1.40 1.21
CA ILE A 90 -23.44 1.95 0.20
C ILE A 90 -22.32 0.96 -0.08
N THR A 91 -22.01 0.80 -1.36
CA THR A 91 -20.93 -0.06 -1.85
C THR A 91 -19.75 0.77 -2.34
N ARG A 92 -18.59 0.11 -2.52
CA ARG A 92 -17.45 0.75 -3.20
C ARG A 92 -17.76 1.20 -4.62
N LYS A 93 -18.65 0.48 -5.30
CA LYS A 93 -19.08 0.85 -6.66
C LYS A 93 -19.88 2.15 -6.64
N ASP A 94 -20.69 2.36 -5.60
CA ASP A 94 -21.40 3.62 -5.40
C ASP A 94 -20.45 4.78 -5.14
N VAL A 95 -19.45 4.60 -4.26
CA VAL A 95 -18.41 5.61 -4.02
C VAL A 95 -17.70 5.96 -5.33
N TYR A 96 -17.28 4.96 -6.11
CA TYR A 96 -16.67 5.18 -7.42
C TYR A 96 -17.58 5.94 -8.39
N ASN A 97 -18.85 5.55 -8.49
CA ASN A 97 -19.80 6.21 -9.38
C ASN A 97 -20.04 7.67 -8.96
N ILE A 98 -20.06 7.95 -7.65
CA ILE A 98 -20.12 9.31 -7.10
C ILE A 98 -18.84 10.06 -7.46
N SER A 99 -17.66 9.46 -7.28
CA SER A 99 -16.40 10.07 -7.71
C SER A 99 -16.42 10.43 -9.20
N THR A 100 -16.96 9.58 -10.07
CA THR A 100 -17.12 9.88 -11.50
C THR A 100 -18.10 11.02 -11.73
N LYS A 101 -19.28 10.96 -11.10
CA LYS A 101 -20.35 11.96 -11.23
C LYS A 101 -19.88 13.36 -10.84
N PHE A 102 -19.06 13.46 -9.79
CA PHE A 102 -18.50 14.72 -9.31
C PHE A 102 -17.15 15.08 -9.98
N GLY A 103 -16.70 14.32 -10.99
CA GLY A 103 -15.44 14.58 -11.69
C GLY A 103 -14.17 14.35 -10.84
N LEU A 104 -14.29 13.74 -9.67
CA LEU A 104 -13.21 13.60 -8.69
C LEU A 104 -12.16 12.56 -9.09
N LEU A 105 -12.50 11.61 -9.96
CA LEU A 105 -11.53 10.64 -10.50
C LEU A 105 -10.50 11.31 -11.43
N HIS A 106 -10.85 12.43 -12.05
CA HIS A 106 -9.98 13.16 -12.97
C HIS A 106 -8.85 13.91 -12.27
N LYS A 107 -8.83 13.98 -10.93
CA LYS A 107 -7.72 14.60 -10.18
C LYS A 107 -6.43 13.77 -10.27
N TYR A 108 -6.56 12.45 -10.44
CA TYR A 108 -5.46 11.48 -10.48
C TYR A 108 -5.29 10.85 -11.88
N LYS A 109 -6.40 10.54 -12.55
CA LYS A 109 -6.40 10.06 -13.93
C LYS A 109 -6.51 11.22 -14.93
N LEU A 110 -5.36 11.69 -15.41
CA LEU A 110 -5.24 12.77 -16.39
C LEU A 110 -5.41 12.30 -17.84
N HIS A 111 -5.27 10.99 -18.09
CA HIS A 111 -5.46 10.41 -19.43
C HIS A 111 -5.96 8.95 -19.37
N ASP A 112 -6.63 8.48 -20.44
CA ASP A 112 -7.09 7.08 -20.51
C ASP A 112 -5.95 6.08 -20.63
N ILE A 113 -4.91 6.41 -21.38
CA ILE A 113 -3.65 5.66 -21.43
C ILE A 113 -2.86 5.89 -20.13
N ASP A 114 -2.64 4.83 -19.36
CA ASP A 114 -1.96 4.86 -18.06
C ASP A 114 -0.58 5.52 -18.10
N ALA A 115 0.26 5.17 -19.07
CA ALA A 115 1.60 5.73 -19.21
C ALA A 115 1.58 7.25 -19.42
N LEU A 116 0.67 7.74 -20.27
CA LEU A 116 0.51 9.18 -20.52
C LEU A 116 -0.09 9.90 -19.31
N SER A 117 -1.01 9.26 -18.60
CA SER A 117 -1.58 9.83 -17.37
C SER A 117 -0.54 9.98 -16.28
N LEU A 118 0.35 8.99 -16.14
CA LEU A 118 1.48 9.05 -15.23
C LEU A 118 2.45 10.17 -15.63
N ASP A 119 2.82 10.26 -16.91
CA ASP A 119 3.70 11.32 -17.42
C ASP A 119 3.13 12.72 -17.14
N LEU A 120 1.83 12.93 -17.36
CA LEU A 120 1.15 14.18 -17.02
C LEU A 120 1.16 14.47 -15.51
N GLN A 121 1.03 13.44 -14.66
CA GLN A 121 1.14 13.63 -13.21
C GLN A 121 2.56 14.01 -12.79
N VAL A 122 3.58 13.34 -13.33
CA VAL A 122 4.99 13.68 -13.04
C VAL A 122 5.28 15.13 -13.44
N LYS A 123 4.84 15.56 -14.62
CA LYS A 123 4.98 16.95 -15.08
C LYS A 123 4.27 17.94 -14.16
N ARG A 124 3.05 17.62 -13.72
CA ARG A 124 2.30 18.44 -12.77
C ARG A 124 3.01 18.56 -11.42
N PHE A 125 3.63 17.49 -10.92
CA PHE A 125 4.42 17.56 -9.69
C PHE A 125 5.71 18.36 -9.87
N ALA A 126 6.32 18.36 -11.05
CA ALA A 126 7.49 19.18 -11.34
C ALA A 126 7.20 20.70 -11.27
N GLU A 127 5.95 21.11 -11.51
CA GLU A 127 5.49 22.51 -11.38
C GLU A 127 5.09 22.88 -9.94
N SER A 128 4.99 21.90 -9.03
CA SER A 128 4.63 22.11 -7.62
C SER A 128 5.86 22.52 -6.79
N SER A 129 5.64 23.35 -5.76
CA SER A 129 6.68 23.70 -4.77
C SER A 129 7.13 22.50 -3.93
N SER A 130 6.35 21.41 -3.92
CA SER A 130 6.65 20.16 -3.24
C SER A 130 6.52 19.02 -4.24
N ASN A 131 7.61 18.70 -4.94
CA ASN A 131 7.70 17.60 -5.89
C ASN A 131 8.24 16.33 -5.20
N PRO A 132 7.44 15.27 -5.00
CA PRO A 132 7.92 14.03 -4.41
C PRO A 132 8.64 13.13 -5.43
N ILE A 133 8.67 13.46 -6.72
CA ILE A 133 9.31 12.64 -7.75
C ILE A 133 10.78 13.01 -7.87
N VAL A 134 11.65 12.11 -7.43
CA VAL A 134 13.11 12.30 -7.50
C VAL A 134 13.67 11.79 -8.81
N PHE A 135 13.10 10.70 -9.33
CA PHE A 135 13.54 10.12 -10.59
C PHE A 135 12.38 9.55 -11.36
N TYR A 136 12.38 9.75 -12.67
CA TYR A 136 11.38 9.20 -13.58
C TYR A 136 11.99 8.87 -14.93
N LYS A 137 11.89 7.60 -15.32
CA LYS A 137 12.25 7.08 -16.64
C LYS A 137 11.07 6.29 -17.21
N THR A 138 10.65 6.65 -18.40
CA THR A 138 9.67 5.90 -19.18
C THR A 138 10.30 4.77 -19.99
N GLN A 139 9.50 3.79 -20.38
CA GLN A 139 9.91 2.82 -21.40
C GLN A 139 9.96 3.52 -22.76
N GLY A 140 10.95 3.21 -23.58
CA GLY A 140 11.14 3.84 -24.87
C GLY A 140 11.98 5.11 -24.86
N THR A 141 12.59 5.44 -23.72
CA THR A 141 13.54 6.57 -23.58
C THR A 141 14.90 6.07 -23.13
N GLU A 142 15.96 6.60 -23.76
CA GLU A 142 17.34 6.31 -23.39
C GLU A 142 17.72 6.98 -22.06
N TYR A 143 18.30 6.20 -21.16
CA TYR A 143 18.91 6.70 -19.93
C TYR A 143 19.94 5.68 -19.44
N PRO A 144 21.18 5.68 -19.96
CA PRO A 144 22.23 4.82 -19.42
C PRO A 144 22.44 5.14 -17.93
N PRO A 145 22.47 4.14 -17.02
CA PRO A 145 22.73 2.72 -17.30
C PRO A 145 21.47 1.84 -17.49
N LEU A 146 20.26 2.40 -17.43
CA LEU A 146 19.00 1.66 -17.60
C LEU A 146 18.71 1.35 -19.08
N ASP A 147 18.22 0.14 -19.36
CA ASP A 147 17.92 -0.26 -20.74
C ASP A 147 16.79 0.59 -21.34
N PHE A 148 16.72 0.67 -22.66
CA PHE A 148 15.67 1.40 -23.39
C PHE A 148 14.24 1.04 -22.94
N ASN A 149 14.00 -0.24 -22.64
CA ASN A 149 12.70 -0.75 -22.22
C ASN A 149 12.48 -0.73 -20.69
N ASP A 150 13.45 -0.29 -19.91
CA ASP A 150 13.30 -0.22 -18.46
C ASP A 150 12.42 0.98 -18.06
N PHE A 151 11.56 0.73 -17.07
CA PHE A 151 10.76 1.75 -16.40
C PHE A 151 11.31 1.93 -14.99
N MET A 152 11.39 3.17 -14.52
CA MET A 152 11.72 3.45 -13.14
C MET A 152 11.05 4.75 -12.67
N LEU A 153 10.50 4.73 -11.45
CA LEU A 153 9.92 5.88 -10.77
C LEU A 153 10.34 5.85 -9.31
N ILE A 154 11.06 6.87 -8.85
CA ILE A 154 11.48 7.03 -7.44
C ILE A 154 10.68 8.17 -6.81
N ILE A 155 10.02 7.84 -5.70
CA ILE A 155 9.15 8.74 -4.94
C ILE A 155 9.76 8.94 -3.54
N LEU A 156 10.01 10.20 -3.21
CA LEU A 156 10.58 10.66 -1.95
C LEU A 156 10.08 12.08 -1.67
N THR A 157 9.19 12.24 -0.70
CA THR A 157 8.75 13.55 -0.21
C THR A 157 9.85 14.29 0.56
N GLU A 158 9.73 15.61 0.73
CA GLU A 158 10.69 16.39 1.53
C GLU A 158 10.79 15.90 2.99
N THR A 159 9.67 15.51 3.61
CA THR A 159 9.68 14.91 4.96
C THR A 159 10.46 13.60 4.96
N GLN A 160 10.21 12.73 3.98
CA GLN A 160 10.93 11.47 3.85
C GLN A 160 12.42 11.68 3.58
N LYS A 161 12.78 12.69 2.78
CA LYS A 161 14.17 13.09 2.52
C LYS A 161 14.87 13.55 3.80
N ALA A 162 14.21 14.36 4.62
CA ALA A 162 14.72 14.79 5.91
C ALA A 162 14.93 13.60 6.87
N VAL A 163 13.97 12.66 6.91
CA VAL A 163 14.06 11.43 7.70
C VAL A 163 15.19 10.52 7.21
N LEU A 164 15.31 10.34 5.90
CA LEU A 164 16.38 9.56 5.27
C LEU A 164 17.74 10.20 5.60
N HIS A 165 17.89 11.51 5.47
CA HIS A 165 19.13 12.22 5.82
C HIS A 165 19.48 12.06 7.32
N LYS A 166 18.49 12.13 8.21
CA LYS A 166 18.72 12.01 9.66
C LYS A 166 19.10 10.59 10.09
N PHE A 167 18.48 9.56 9.52
CA PHE A 167 18.56 8.19 10.07
C PHE A 167 19.20 7.14 9.15
N SER A 168 19.42 7.43 7.86
CA SER A 168 19.97 6.43 6.93
C SER A 168 21.36 5.94 7.32
N ASN A 169 22.20 6.77 7.95
CA ASN A 169 23.52 6.37 8.44
C ASN A 169 23.46 5.34 9.58
N GLY A 170 22.32 5.19 10.26
CA GLY A 170 22.17 4.24 11.36
C GLY A 170 21.87 2.82 10.86
N LYS A 171 20.59 2.53 10.71
CA LYS A 171 20.08 1.23 10.25
C LYS A 171 19.10 1.45 9.11
N LEU A 172 19.38 0.79 7.99
CA LEU A 172 18.60 0.88 6.78
C LEU A 172 18.18 -0.52 6.31
N CYS A 173 16.90 -0.66 5.99
CA CYS A 173 16.31 -1.87 5.46
C CYS A 173 15.79 -1.59 4.04
N ILE A 174 16.03 -2.52 3.12
CA ILE A 174 15.42 -2.50 1.79
C ILE A 174 14.65 -3.81 1.59
N ASP A 175 13.43 -3.69 1.11
CA ASP A 175 12.60 -4.82 0.73
C ASP A 175 11.92 -4.54 -0.60
N SER A 176 11.81 -5.55 -1.45
CA SER A 176 11.08 -5.45 -2.70
C SER A 176 9.96 -6.47 -2.80
N THR A 177 8.83 -6.00 -3.32
CA THR A 177 7.67 -6.84 -3.56
C THR A 177 7.38 -6.96 -5.05
N HIS A 178 7.27 -8.20 -5.52
CA HIS A 178 6.91 -8.51 -6.90
C HIS A 178 5.41 -8.36 -7.16
N GLY A 179 5.04 -7.96 -8.38
CA GLY A 179 3.68 -8.10 -8.91
C GLY A 179 2.62 -7.23 -8.25
N THR A 180 2.98 -6.04 -7.77
CA THR A 180 2.08 -5.11 -7.05
C THR A 180 1.10 -4.37 -7.97
N ASN A 181 1.33 -4.41 -9.28
CA ASN A 181 0.53 -3.73 -10.30
C ASN A 181 0.30 -4.62 -11.54
N GLN A 182 -0.59 -4.18 -12.45
CA GLN A 182 -0.94 -4.94 -13.65
C GLN A 182 0.21 -5.12 -14.65
N TYR A 183 1.24 -4.28 -14.56
CA TYR A 183 2.44 -4.29 -15.41
C TYR A 183 3.54 -5.21 -14.89
N ASN A 184 3.31 -5.85 -13.74
CA ASN A 184 4.28 -6.70 -13.06
C ASN A 184 5.56 -5.95 -12.65
N PHE A 185 5.50 -4.61 -12.50
CA PHE A 185 6.63 -3.86 -11.95
C PHE A 185 6.79 -4.18 -10.46
N ASN A 186 8.03 -4.06 -10.00
CA ASN A 186 8.42 -4.28 -8.63
C ASN A 186 8.26 -3.00 -7.82
N LEU A 187 7.89 -3.12 -6.55
CA LEU A 187 7.92 -2.02 -5.60
C LEU A 187 9.02 -2.29 -4.57
N THR A 188 10.10 -1.51 -4.64
CA THR A 188 11.20 -1.47 -3.68
C THR A 188 10.93 -0.36 -2.66
N SER A 189 11.00 -0.69 -1.37
CA SER A 189 10.81 0.27 -0.27
C SER A 189 12.09 0.38 0.55
N ILE A 190 12.52 1.60 0.80
CA ILE A 190 13.60 1.90 1.75
C ILE A 190 12.96 2.26 3.08
N VAL A 191 13.35 1.57 4.15
CA VAL A 191 12.87 1.79 5.52
C VAL A 191 14.06 2.12 6.39
N VAL A 192 14.00 3.24 7.12
CA VAL A 192 14.98 3.57 8.15
C VAL A 192 14.43 3.25 9.53
N ILE A 193 15.32 2.98 10.47
CA ILE A 193 14.97 2.78 11.87
C ILE A 193 15.48 3.99 12.66
N ASP A 194 14.60 4.63 13.39
CA ASP A 194 14.93 5.80 14.20
C ASP A 194 15.58 5.42 15.55
N GLU A 195 15.88 6.45 16.36
CA GLU A 195 16.47 6.31 17.69
C GLU A 195 15.56 5.59 18.71
N PHE A 196 14.24 5.59 18.48
CA PHE A 196 13.25 4.89 19.29
C PHE A 196 12.99 3.46 18.81
N ARG A 197 13.71 3.00 17.78
CA ARG A 197 13.54 1.70 17.10
C ARG A 197 12.22 1.59 16.33
N GLU A 198 11.58 2.72 16.03
CA GLU A 198 10.43 2.77 15.15
C GLU A 198 10.88 2.78 13.69
N ARG A 199 10.04 2.22 12.83
CA ARG A 199 10.33 2.03 11.40
C ARG A 199 9.62 3.08 10.58
N TYR A 200 10.35 3.75 9.71
CA TYR A 200 9.80 4.77 8.84
C TYR A 200 10.07 4.47 7.36
N PRO A 201 9.04 4.38 6.50
CA PRO A 201 9.22 4.18 5.06
C PRO A 201 9.74 5.48 4.42
N ALA A 202 11.04 5.49 4.17
CA ALA A 202 11.79 6.66 3.79
C ALA A 202 11.92 6.86 2.28
N ALA A 203 11.71 5.85 1.43
CA ALA A 203 11.63 6.05 -0.02
C ALA A 203 10.92 4.88 -0.70
N PHE A 204 10.37 5.12 -1.89
CA PHE A 204 9.75 4.09 -2.71
C PHE A 204 10.29 4.15 -4.14
N CYS A 205 10.57 3.00 -4.73
CA CYS A 205 10.95 2.86 -6.13
C CYS A 205 10.05 1.84 -6.81
N ILE A 206 9.51 2.19 -7.97
CA ILE A 206 8.75 1.29 -8.84
C ILE A 206 9.58 1.06 -10.10
N SER A 207 9.92 -0.20 -10.40
CA SER A 207 10.81 -0.52 -11.52
C SER A 207 10.46 -1.82 -12.25
N THR A 208 10.87 -1.93 -13.52
CA THR A 208 10.75 -3.17 -14.31
C THR A 208 11.56 -4.31 -13.72
N LYS A 209 12.76 -4.03 -13.20
CA LYS A 209 13.70 -5.02 -12.66
C LYS A 209 14.19 -4.66 -11.27
N ILE A 210 14.71 -5.66 -10.57
CA ILE A 210 15.50 -5.53 -9.35
C ILE A 210 16.85 -6.16 -9.67
N ASP A 211 17.77 -5.37 -10.19
CA ASP A 211 19.14 -5.77 -10.50
C ASP A 211 20.13 -4.72 -9.96
N GLU A 212 21.43 -4.98 -10.13
CA GLU A 212 22.47 -4.12 -9.59
C GLU A 212 22.40 -2.67 -10.12
N VAL A 213 22.01 -2.52 -11.39
CA VAL A 213 21.88 -1.22 -12.04
C VAL A 213 20.70 -0.44 -11.48
N HIS A 214 19.55 -1.08 -11.37
CA HIS A 214 18.35 -0.44 -10.83
C HIS A 214 18.53 -0.08 -9.35
N MET A 215 19.18 -0.96 -8.59
CA MET A 215 19.45 -0.69 -7.19
C MET A 215 20.40 0.48 -7.00
N LYS A 216 21.45 0.61 -7.83
CA LYS A 216 22.35 1.76 -7.82
C LYS A 216 21.61 3.09 -7.89
N GLU A 217 20.67 3.24 -8.82
CA GLU A 217 19.88 4.48 -8.94
C GLU A 217 19.07 4.78 -7.67
N VAL A 218 18.61 3.73 -6.97
CA VAL A 218 17.84 3.86 -5.72
C VAL A 218 18.71 4.22 -4.52
N ILE A 219 19.91 3.65 -4.40
CA ILE A 219 20.72 3.75 -3.17
C ILE A 219 21.96 4.63 -3.28
N SER A 220 22.36 5.08 -4.47
CA SER A 220 23.67 5.71 -4.77
C SER A 220 24.13 6.85 -3.83
N CYS A 221 23.20 7.51 -3.13
CA CYS A 221 23.50 8.60 -2.20
C CYS A 221 23.49 8.19 -0.71
N LEU A 222 23.33 6.91 -0.37
CA LEU A 222 23.12 6.44 1.01
C LEU A 222 24.37 5.78 1.60
N THR A 223 24.66 6.05 2.88
CA THR A 223 25.84 5.49 3.58
C THR A 223 25.49 4.89 4.97
N PRO A 224 24.58 3.90 5.06
CA PRO A 224 24.24 3.21 6.31
C PRO A 224 25.40 2.47 6.96
N ASN A 225 25.46 2.53 8.30
CA ASN A 225 26.33 1.69 9.13
C ASN A 225 25.85 0.23 9.14
N VAL A 226 24.54 0.00 9.15
CA VAL A 226 23.91 -1.34 9.12
C VAL A 226 22.92 -1.41 7.97
N PHE A 227 23.13 -2.38 7.08
CA PHE A 227 22.28 -2.63 5.91
C PHE A 227 21.58 -3.99 6.04
N MET A 228 20.27 -3.99 5.85
CA MET A 228 19.44 -5.19 5.85
C MET A 228 18.68 -5.29 4.52
N SER A 229 18.82 -6.40 3.83
CA SER A 229 18.08 -6.72 2.61
C SER A 229 17.46 -8.10 2.71
N ASP A 230 16.53 -8.42 1.82
CA ASP A 230 16.20 -9.82 1.57
C ASP A 230 17.41 -10.59 0.98
N ASP A 231 17.27 -11.90 0.84
CA ASP A 231 18.30 -12.79 0.28
C ASP A 231 18.27 -12.81 -1.25
N ALA A 232 17.99 -11.66 -1.89
CA ALA A 232 18.20 -11.50 -3.32
C ALA A 232 19.63 -10.98 -3.58
N PRO A 233 20.45 -11.67 -4.40
CA PRO A 233 21.82 -11.26 -4.72
C PRO A 233 21.92 -9.83 -5.26
N ALA A 234 20.87 -9.34 -5.92
CA ALA A 234 20.83 -8.01 -6.50
C ALA A 234 21.08 -6.89 -5.47
N PHE A 235 20.56 -6.99 -4.24
CA PHE A 235 20.76 -5.94 -3.24
C PHE A 235 22.18 -5.92 -2.69
N TRP A 236 22.71 -7.09 -2.35
CA TRP A 236 24.05 -7.20 -1.79
C TRP A 236 25.12 -6.92 -2.82
N ASN A 237 25.00 -7.48 -4.03
CA ASN A 237 25.95 -7.21 -5.11
C ASN A 237 25.96 -5.74 -5.52
N ALA A 238 24.77 -5.11 -5.64
CA ALA A 238 24.69 -3.68 -5.88
C ALA A 238 25.42 -2.90 -4.78
N TRP A 239 25.29 -3.32 -3.53
CA TRP A 239 25.95 -2.63 -2.43
C TRP A 239 27.48 -2.77 -2.49
N ILE A 240 28.02 -3.98 -2.58
CA ILE A 240 29.47 -4.23 -2.51
C ILE A 240 30.23 -3.75 -3.75
N ASN A 241 29.61 -3.80 -4.93
CA ASN A 241 30.28 -3.42 -6.18
C ASN A 241 30.28 -1.91 -6.39
N ILE A 242 29.44 -1.16 -5.68
CA ILE A 242 29.06 0.21 -6.06
C ILE A 242 29.21 1.20 -4.90
N MET A 243 28.96 0.79 -3.66
CA MET A 243 28.88 1.70 -2.51
C MET A 243 30.10 1.58 -1.59
N TRP A 244 30.66 2.73 -1.19
CA TRP A 244 31.72 2.83 -0.19
C TRP A 244 31.32 3.82 0.92
N PRO A 245 31.53 3.52 2.21
CA PRO A 245 32.16 2.30 2.75
C PRO A 245 31.21 1.08 2.77
N ILE A 246 31.81 -0.11 2.81
CA ILE A 246 31.07 -1.35 3.09
C ILE A 246 30.46 -1.23 4.49
N PRO A 247 29.16 -1.53 4.69
CA PRO A 247 28.53 -1.47 5.99
C PRO A 247 29.27 -2.38 6.95
N GLN A 248 29.39 -1.96 8.22
CA GLN A 248 30.07 -2.78 9.22
C GLN A 248 29.38 -4.14 9.40
N HIS A 249 28.06 -4.19 9.15
CA HIS A 249 27.25 -5.39 9.24
C HIS A 249 26.22 -5.48 8.10
N HIS A 250 26.19 -6.62 7.40
CA HIS A 250 25.11 -7.03 6.51
C HIS A 250 24.32 -8.16 7.17
N LEU A 251 23.01 -7.98 7.28
CA LEU A 251 22.11 -8.99 7.82
C LEU A 251 21.13 -9.39 6.72
N LEU A 252 21.18 -10.66 6.30
CA LEU A 252 20.13 -11.22 5.46
C LEU A 252 18.84 -11.30 6.27
N TYR A 253 17.72 -10.89 5.65
CA TYR A 253 16.39 -10.91 6.27
C TYR A 253 16.03 -12.28 6.86
N TYR A 254 16.42 -13.37 6.19
CA TYR A 254 16.24 -14.74 6.69
C TYR A 254 16.93 -14.95 8.05
N PHE A 255 18.19 -14.54 8.19
CA PHE A 255 18.92 -14.68 9.46
C PHE A 255 18.38 -13.77 10.55
N TYR A 256 17.98 -12.55 10.22
CA TYR A 256 17.28 -11.69 11.17
C TYR A 256 15.99 -12.35 11.64
N LYS A 257 15.20 -12.95 10.73
CA LYS A 257 13.96 -13.65 11.07
C LYS A 257 14.23 -14.86 11.96
N THR A 258 15.23 -15.69 11.64
CA THR A 258 15.59 -16.86 12.46
C THR A 258 16.11 -16.47 13.83
N LEU A 259 17.05 -15.52 13.91
CA LEU A 259 17.54 -14.96 15.19
C LEU A 259 16.42 -14.32 15.99
N ARG A 260 15.43 -13.73 15.33
CA ARG A 260 14.27 -13.14 15.97
C ARG A 260 13.32 -14.17 16.53
N VAL A 261 13.03 -15.23 15.78
CA VAL A 261 12.25 -16.36 16.28
C VAL A 261 12.97 -16.95 17.50
N LEU A 262 14.30 -17.13 17.43
CA LEU A 262 15.11 -17.55 18.58
C LEU A 262 15.03 -16.58 19.77
N LEU A 263 15.06 -15.28 19.53
CA LEU A 263 14.94 -14.26 20.58
C LEU A 263 13.58 -14.30 21.28
N GLU A 264 12.50 -14.53 20.53
CA GLU A 264 11.11 -14.43 20.99
C GLU A 264 10.50 -15.78 21.40
N GLU A 265 11.16 -16.91 21.13
CA GLU A 265 10.67 -18.26 21.42
C GLU A 265 10.43 -18.45 22.93
N PRO A 266 9.18 -18.68 23.38
CA PRO A 266 8.87 -18.85 24.80
C PRO A 266 9.18 -20.26 25.32
N ASN A 267 9.28 -21.27 24.45
CA ASN A 267 9.53 -22.65 24.85
C ASN A 267 11.02 -22.99 24.80
N GLU A 268 11.60 -23.39 25.94
CA GLU A 268 13.02 -23.73 26.02
C GLU A 268 13.42 -24.87 25.06
N THR A 269 12.58 -25.91 24.93
CA THR A 269 12.87 -27.05 24.05
C THR A 269 12.88 -26.66 22.59
N GLN A 270 11.86 -25.92 22.13
CA GLN A 270 11.81 -25.43 20.74
C GLN A 270 12.93 -24.42 20.45
N PHE A 271 13.29 -23.60 21.44
CA PHE A 271 14.43 -22.69 21.32
C PHE A 271 15.73 -23.45 21.04
N GLU A 272 16.02 -24.52 21.79
CA GLU A 272 17.24 -25.32 21.59
C GLU A 272 17.23 -26.04 20.23
N GLU A 273 16.09 -26.54 19.77
CA GLU A 273 15.94 -27.15 18.44
C GLU A 273 16.22 -26.14 17.32
N LEU A 274 15.60 -24.96 17.38
CA LEU A 274 15.82 -23.88 16.42
C LEU A 274 17.26 -23.35 16.46
N LEU A 275 17.89 -23.34 17.64
CA LEU A 275 19.25 -22.85 17.83
C LEU A 275 20.24 -23.81 17.18
N ASN A 276 20.03 -25.11 17.34
CA ASN A 276 20.86 -26.13 16.68
C ASN A 276 20.72 -26.03 15.16
N PHE A 277 19.49 -25.89 14.64
CA PHE A 277 19.27 -25.69 13.20
C PHE A 277 19.98 -24.44 12.68
N PHE A 278 19.93 -23.33 13.42
CA PHE A 278 20.62 -22.09 13.07
C PHE A 278 22.16 -22.25 13.06
N LEU A 279 22.71 -23.05 13.98
CA LEU A 279 24.15 -23.31 14.06
C LEU A 279 24.62 -24.27 12.96
N GLU A 280 23.77 -25.13 12.42
CA GLU A 280 24.13 -26.06 11.34
C GLU A 280 24.18 -25.41 9.95
N GLU A 281 23.65 -24.19 9.80
CA GLU A 281 23.56 -23.48 8.53
C GLU A 281 24.95 -23.07 7.97
N PRO A 282 25.39 -23.62 6.82
CA PRO A 282 26.75 -23.43 6.29
C PRO A 282 27.05 -21.99 5.84
N ALA A 283 26.03 -21.22 5.47
CA ALA A 283 26.17 -19.86 4.93
C ALA A 283 26.70 -18.82 5.93
N LEU A 284 26.95 -19.21 7.19
CA LEU A 284 27.22 -18.30 8.31
C LEU A 284 28.64 -18.36 8.88
N HIS A 285 29.63 -19.04 8.29
CA HIS A 285 30.91 -19.37 8.96
C HIS A 285 31.55 -18.24 9.80
N ASN A 286 31.65 -17.01 9.27
CA ASN A 286 32.21 -15.87 9.99
C ASN A 286 31.28 -15.31 11.08
N PHE A 287 29.97 -15.23 10.83
CA PHE A 287 28.98 -14.77 11.82
C PHE A 287 28.75 -15.82 12.91
N LYS A 288 28.69 -17.11 12.55
CA LYS A 288 28.57 -18.25 13.46
C LYS A 288 29.68 -18.20 14.52
N THR A 289 30.93 -18.04 14.10
CA THR A 289 32.07 -17.92 15.02
C THR A 289 31.90 -16.76 16.00
N TYR A 290 31.45 -15.59 15.51
CA TYR A 290 31.16 -14.44 16.37
C TYR A 290 29.96 -14.68 17.32
N PHE A 291 28.88 -15.28 16.82
CA PHE A 291 27.66 -15.57 17.55
C PHE A 291 27.89 -16.60 18.66
N GLU A 292 28.60 -17.68 18.35
CA GLU A 292 29.02 -18.70 19.31
C GLU A 292 29.87 -18.08 20.43
N ARG A 293 30.90 -17.29 20.06
CA ARG A 293 31.79 -16.67 21.04
C ARG A 293 31.11 -15.63 21.92
N THR A 294 30.17 -14.86 21.37
CA THR A 294 29.66 -13.64 22.02
C THR A 294 28.29 -13.85 22.67
N TYR A 295 27.41 -14.64 22.06
CA TYR A 295 25.99 -14.74 22.44
C TYR A 295 25.58 -16.13 22.93
N LEU A 296 26.13 -17.21 22.36
CA LEU A 296 25.68 -18.58 22.68
C LEU A 296 25.83 -18.93 24.16
N HIS A 297 26.99 -18.62 24.76
CA HIS A 297 27.24 -18.85 26.19
C HIS A 297 26.35 -18.00 27.12
N ARG A 298 25.73 -16.96 26.58
CA ARG A 298 24.90 -16.00 27.32
C ARG A 298 23.42 -16.10 26.93
N LYS A 299 22.98 -17.20 26.30
CA LYS A 299 21.60 -17.40 25.81
C LYS A 299 20.51 -17.13 26.84
N LYS A 300 20.76 -17.44 28.12
CA LYS A 300 19.86 -17.14 29.23
C LYS A 300 19.62 -15.63 29.47
N LEU A 301 20.52 -14.76 29.01
CA LEU A 301 20.42 -13.30 29.19
C LEU A 301 19.58 -12.62 28.11
N TRP A 302 19.34 -13.27 26.97
CA TRP A 302 18.71 -12.63 25.82
C TRP A 302 17.49 -13.37 25.26
N ALA A 303 17.41 -14.70 25.35
CA ALA A 303 16.27 -15.46 24.83
C ALA A 303 15.04 -15.35 25.74
N ALA A 304 13.85 -15.19 25.13
CA ALA A 304 12.59 -14.98 25.85
C ALA A 304 12.22 -16.17 26.75
N CYS A 305 12.42 -17.42 26.31
CA CYS A 305 12.17 -18.63 27.10
C CYS A 305 12.87 -18.63 28.46
N TYR A 306 14.04 -17.99 28.57
CA TYR A 306 14.79 -17.90 29.82
C TYR A 306 14.52 -16.60 30.61
N ARG A 307 13.75 -15.66 30.05
CA ARG A 307 13.49 -14.32 30.62
C ARG A 307 12.02 -14.16 30.99
N HIS A 308 11.66 -14.65 32.17
CA HIS A 308 10.27 -14.75 32.64
C HIS A 308 9.59 -13.39 32.99
N GLU A 309 10.28 -12.23 32.93
CA GLU A 309 9.73 -10.96 33.46
C GLU A 309 9.79 -9.71 32.55
N VAL A 310 10.22 -9.76 31.27
CA VAL A 310 10.18 -8.54 30.43
C VAL A 310 9.79 -8.88 28.98
N MET A 311 8.48 -8.92 28.72
CA MET A 311 7.93 -9.00 27.36
C MET A 311 7.71 -7.59 26.79
N LEU A 312 8.51 -7.19 25.81
CA LEU A 312 8.17 -6.08 24.91
C LEU A 312 8.33 -6.55 23.46
N ASN A 313 7.18 -6.74 22.82
CA ASN A 313 7.00 -7.34 21.51
C ASN A 313 7.06 -6.26 20.41
N ILE A 314 8.05 -6.31 19.51
CA ILE A 314 8.30 -5.26 18.49
C ILE A 314 8.14 -5.82 17.06
N ASN A 315 7.39 -6.91 16.88
CA ASN A 315 7.38 -7.69 15.62
C ASN A 315 6.27 -7.36 14.63
N MET A 316 5.31 -6.49 14.98
CA MET A 316 4.19 -6.26 14.07
C MET A 316 4.49 -5.36 12.88
N VAL A 317 5.48 -4.46 12.88
CA VAL A 317 5.42 -3.29 11.98
C VAL A 317 5.85 -3.51 10.51
N LEU A 318 6.85 -4.34 10.16
CA LEU A 318 7.21 -4.54 8.72
C LEU A 318 6.23 -5.48 8.03
N GLU A 319 5.91 -6.62 8.66
CA GLU A 319 4.90 -7.51 8.13
C GLU A 319 3.52 -6.86 8.19
N ALA A 320 3.16 -6.06 9.21
CA ALA A 320 1.93 -5.27 9.18
C ALA A 320 1.99 -4.12 8.20
N PHE A 321 3.13 -3.47 7.92
CA PHE A 321 3.21 -2.46 6.87
C PHE A 321 3.02 -3.10 5.50
N HIS A 322 3.72 -4.19 5.17
CA HIS A 322 3.51 -4.92 3.92
C HIS A 322 2.15 -5.62 3.85
N LYS A 323 1.60 -6.13 4.96
CA LYS A 323 0.21 -6.60 5.01
C LYS A 323 -0.78 -5.45 4.90
N THR A 324 -0.51 -4.27 5.45
CA THR A 324 -1.38 -3.10 5.33
C THR A 324 -1.35 -2.59 3.90
N LEU A 325 -0.17 -2.51 3.28
CA LEU A 325 -0.02 -2.11 1.88
C LEU A 325 -0.66 -3.17 0.95
N LYS A 326 -0.37 -4.47 1.14
CA LYS A 326 -0.95 -5.57 0.33
C LYS A 326 -2.44 -5.84 0.60
N HIS A 327 -2.93 -5.72 1.82
CA HIS A 327 -4.30 -6.14 2.22
C HIS A 327 -5.21 -4.99 2.61
N VAL A 328 -4.71 -3.88 3.17
CA VAL A 328 -5.56 -2.71 3.51
C VAL A 328 -5.68 -1.79 2.30
N TYR A 329 -4.56 -1.42 1.67
CA TYR A 329 -4.55 -0.57 0.48
C TYR A 329 -4.82 -1.37 -0.80
N LEU A 330 -4.11 -2.48 -1.02
CA LEU A 330 -4.22 -3.26 -2.26
C LEU A 330 -5.23 -4.43 -2.20
N LYS A 331 -5.68 -4.87 -1.01
CA LYS A 331 -6.65 -5.98 -0.82
C LYS A 331 -6.37 -7.26 -1.63
N GLY A 332 -5.09 -7.61 -1.84
CA GLY A 332 -4.67 -8.73 -2.69
C GLY A 332 -4.98 -8.53 -4.19
N LYS A 333 -5.42 -7.33 -4.57
CA LYS A 333 -5.67 -6.92 -5.95
C LYS A 333 -4.50 -6.05 -6.42
N LYS A 334 -3.96 -6.37 -7.58
CA LYS A 334 -2.95 -5.54 -8.25
C LYS A 334 -3.53 -4.14 -8.47
N ASN A 335 -2.79 -3.09 -8.12
CA ASN A 335 -3.22 -1.75 -8.49
C ASN A 335 -3.23 -1.67 -10.02
N GLN A 336 -4.36 -1.29 -10.62
CA GLN A 336 -4.45 -1.28 -12.08
C GLN A 336 -3.54 -0.19 -12.65
N ARG A 337 -3.51 1.00 -12.06
CA ARG A 337 -2.76 2.13 -12.63
C ARG A 337 -1.76 2.71 -11.63
N LEU A 338 -0.62 3.18 -12.14
CA LEU A 338 0.46 3.76 -11.33
C LEU A 338 0.22 5.23 -10.96
N ASP A 339 -0.54 5.97 -11.77
CA ASP A 339 -0.92 7.37 -11.53
C ASP A 339 -1.84 7.55 -10.31
N VAL A 340 -2.41 6.46 -9.78
CA VAL A 340 -3.19 6.45 -8.53
C VAL A 340 -2.29 6.40 -7.29
N LEU A 341 -1.01 6.07 -7.45
CA LEU A 341 -0.02 6.03 -6.37
C LEU A 341 0.66 7.39 -6.14
N LEU A 342 0.48 8.34 -7.06
CA LEU A 342 0.93 9.73 -7.00
C LEU A 342 -0.23 10.63 -6.59
#